data_AF-A0A0K0G4D6-F1
#
_entry.id   AF-A0A0K0G4D6-F1
#
_cell.length_a   1.000
_cell.length_b   1.000
_cell.length_c   1.000
_cell.angle_alpha   90.00
_cell.angle_beta   90.00
_cell.angle_gamma   90.00
#
_symmetry.space_group_name_H-M   'P 1'
#
loop_
_entity.id
_entity.type
_entity.pdbx_description
1 polymer ?
#
loop_
_entity_poly.entity_id
_entity_poly.type
_entity_poly.pdbx_seq_one_letter_code
_entity_poly.pdbx_strand_id
1 'polypeptide(L)'
;MKYLITFIVIAIITFVTLNAKKSPNTPKKTTTTTPSPPPWGKWDGKTNFSAKEIVKNATELYYNETSVLFKLLKITLNQTRIINGTNRYRVKYLAARCVIKDAKKSRKSKQSYKSSSKYKKPKCFGTVKKNTPFQAIFRDNTLQHQLGLYVTNLENKKTYKKVYKQPLKRVKKVQKKTKQAISEEKKIHNLVKWE
;
A
#
# COMPACT_ATOMS: atom_id res chain seq x y z
N MET A 1 -59.50 49.32 -21.21
CA MET A 1 -58.80 48.87 -19.98
C MET A 1 -58.40 47.38 -19.97
N LYS A 2 -59.03 46.48 -20.75
CA LYS A 2 -58.68 45.04 -20.77
C LYS A 2 -57.23 44.74 -21.19
N TYR A 3 -56.66 45.54 -22.09
CA TYR A 3 -55.29 45.35 -22.61
C TYR A 3 -54.17 45.73 -21.62
N LEU A 4 -54.49 46.56 -20.62
CA LEU A 4 -53.51 47.05 -19.65
C LEU A 4 -53.14 45.96 -18.64
N ILE A 5 -54.12 45.14 -18.25
CA ILE A 5 -53.91 44.00 -17.35
C ILE A 5 -53.05 42.93 -18.04
N THR A 6 -53.32 42.62 -19.31
CA THR A 6 -52.51 41.65 -20.07
C THR A 6 -51.07 42.11 -20.27
N PHE A 7 -50.84 43.41 -20.47
CA PHE A 7 -49.48 43.95 -20.61
C PHE A 7 -48.67 43.84 -19.32
N ILE A 8 -49.29 44.11 -18.16
CA ILE A 8 -48.64 43.97 -16.84
C ILE A 8 -48.24 42.51 -16.58
N VAL A 9 -49.12 41.56 -16.89
CA VAL A 9 -48.84 40.12 -16.69
C VAL A 9 -47.69 39.65 -17.57
N ILE A 10 -47.66 40.06 -18.85
CA ILE A 10 -46.57 39.72 -19.77
C ILE A 10 -45.25 40.32 -19.27
N ALA A 11 -45.24 41.59 -18.83
CA ALA A 11 -44.04 42.26 -18.33
C ALA A 11 -43.43 41.55 -17.11
N ILE A 12 -44.25 41.09 -16.16
CA ILE A 12 -43.80 40.34 -14.98
C ILE A 12 -43.18 39.00 -15.39
N ILE A 13 -43.80 38.26 -16.32
CA ILE A 13 -43.27 36.97 -16.80
C ILE A 13 -41.91 37.16 -17.48
N THR A 14 -41.75 38.19 -18.32
CA THR A 14 -40.45 38.52 -18.93
C THR A 14 -39.40 38.94 -17.91
N PHE A 15 -39.76 39.69 -16.87
CA PHE A 15 -38.81 40.14 -15.85
C PHE A 15 -38.31 39.00 -14.97
N VAL A 16 -39.19 38.05 -14.60
CA VAL A 16 -38.83 36.85 -13.83
C VAL A 16 -37.95 35.90 -14.65
N THR A 17 -38.25 35.73 -15.94
CA THR A 17 -37.46 34.85 -16.83
C THR A 17 -36.09 35.44 -17.19
N LEU A 18 -35.96 36.77 -17.32
CA LEU A 18 -34.67 37.42 -17.57
C LEU A 18 -33.75 37.40 -16.33
N ASN A 19 -34.29 37.53 -15.12
CA ASN A 19 -33.49 37.49 -13.88
C ASN A 19 -32.98 36.09 -13.51
N ALA A 20 -33.60 35.01 -14.04
CA ALA A 20 -33.09 33.65 -13.86
C ALA A 20 -31.82 33.36 -14.71
N LYS A 21 -31.47 34.23 -15.68
CA LYS A 21 -30.34 34.02 -16.59
C LYS A 21 -29.03 34.70 -16.15
N LYS A 22 -29.02 35.38 -15.00
CA LYS A 22 -27.76 35.74 -14.31
C LYS A 22 -27.31 34.54 -13.49
N SER A 23 -26.68 33.58 -14.17
CA SER A 23 -25.92 32.52 -13.51
C SER A 23 -24.95 33.17 -12.52
N PRO A 24 -25.04 32.88 -11.20
CA PRO A 24 -23.98 33.27 -10.28
C PRO A 24 -22.72 32.64 -10.83
N ASN A 25 -21.71 33.48 -11.11
CA ASN A 25 -20.37 33.10 -11.52
C ASN A 25 -20.07 31.69 -11.01
N THR A 26 -20.17 30.69 -11.89
CA THR A 26 -19.78 29.34 -11.54
C THR A 26 -18.39 29.48 -10.96
N PRO A 27 -18.17 29.15 -9.67
CA PRO A 27 -16.86 29.27 -9.08
C PRO A 27 -15.92 28.56 -10.03
N LYS A 28 -14.93 29.28 -10.57
CA LYS A 28 -13.85 28.69 -11.35
C LYS A 28 -13.51 27.41 -10.62
N LYS A 29 -13.75 26.27 -11.26
CA LYS A 29 -13.49 24.96 -10.71
C LYS A 29 -11.98 24.94 -10.54
N THR A 30 -11.52 25.41 -9.38
CA THR A 30 -10.14 25.28 -8.96
C THR A 30 -9.98 23.78 -8.90
N THR A 31 -9.40 23.21 -9.94
CA THR A 31 -9.01 21.81 -9.94
C THR A 31 -8.03 21.72 -8.79
N THR A 32 -8.52 21.34 -7.62
CA THR A 32 -7.70 21.00 -6.47
C THR A 32 -6.99 19.73 -6.89
N THR A 33 -5.88 19.91 -7.61
CA THR A 33 -5.02 18.82 -8.07
C THR A 33 -4.46 18.22 -6.80
N THR A 34 -5.12 17.18 -6.29
CA THR A 34 -4.60 16.39 -5.17
C THR A 34 -3.17 16.04 -5.52
N PRO A 35 -2.17 16.46 -4.72
CA PRO A 35 -0.78 16.29 -5.10
C PRO A 35 -0.51 14.80 -5.38
N SER A 36 0.03 14.53 -6.57
CA SER A 36 0.36 13.17 -6.97
C SER A 36 1.28 12.53 -5.93
N PRO A 37 1.13 11.22 -5.66
CA PRO A 37 2.01 10.55 -4.70
C PRO A 37 3.47 10.73 -5.09
N PRO A 38 4.39 10.90 -4.12
CA PRO A 38 5.81 11.00 -4.40
C PRO A 38 6.30 9.82 -5.26
N PRO A 39 7.25 10.08 -6.18
CA PRO A 39 7.83 9.04 -7.01
C PRO A 39 8.61 8.02 -6.16
N TRP A 40 8.84 6.85 -6.74
CA TRP A 40 9.63 5.80 -6.11
C TRP A 40 11.12 6.09 -6.27
N GLY A 41 11.84 6.27 -5.15
CA GLY A 41 13.29 6.39 -5.12
C GLY A 41 14.00 5.03 -5.18
N LYS A 42 15.27 5.03 -5.58
CA LYS A 42 16.13 3.84 -5.51
C LYS A 42 16.35 3.45 -4.04
N TRP A 43 16.49 2.15 -3.79
CA TRP A 43 16.74 1.60 -2.47
C TRP A 43 17.71 0.44 -2.58
N ASP A 44 18.68 0.37 -1.66
CA ASP A 44 19.74 -0.65 -1.62
C ASP A 44 19.21 -2.07 -1.32
N GLY A 45 18.00 -2.18 -0.76
CA GLY A 45 17.40 -3.45 -0.36
C GLY A 45 17.97 -4.03 0.94
N LYS A 46 18.75 -3.26 1.70
CA LYS A 46 19.36 -3.66 2.98
C LYS A 46 18.91 -2.76 4.14
N THR A 47 18.77 -1.46 3.89
CA THR A 47 18.47 -0.49 4.93
C THR A 47 17.04 -0.66 5.48
N ASN A 48 16.91 -0.74 6.81
CA ASN A 48 15.69 -0.98 7.62
C ASN A 48 15.01 -2.34 7.45
N PHE A 49 14.80 -2.80 6.21
CA PHE A 49 14.17 -4.08 5.90
C PHE A 49 14.95 -4.79 4.79
N SER A 50 15.18 -6.09 4.90
CA SER A 50 15.87 -6.80 3.80
C SER A 50 14.90 -7.05 2.64
N ALA A 51 15.27 -6.66 1.42
CA ALA A 51 14.50 -6.98 0.23
C ALA A 51 14.31 -8.50 0.06
N LYS A 52 15.35 -9.29 0.41
CA LYS A 52 15.26 -10.76 0.40
C LYS A 52 14.23 -11.28 1.41
N GLU A 53 14.16 -10.66 2.59
CA GLU A 53 13.20 -11.05 3.62
C GLU A 53 11.76 -10.66 3.24
N ILE A 54 11.57 -9.47 2.66
CA ILE A 54 10.27 -9.06 2.10
C ILE A 54 9.80 -10.08 1.06
N VAL A 55 10.68 -10.48 0.14
CA VAL A 55 10.34 -11.46 -0.90
C VAL A 55 10.06 -12.84 -0.31
N LYS A 56 10.82 -13.29 0.69
CA LYS A 56 10.58 -14.57 1.39
C LYS A 56 9.20 -14.58 2.07
N ASN A 57 8.85 -13.50 2.76
CA ASN A 57 7.55 -13.37 3.41
C ASN A 57 6.43 -13.24 2.36
N ALA A 58 6.73 -12.63 1.20
CA ALA A 58 5.79 -12.47 0.10
C ALA A 58 5.45 -13.81 -0.57
N THR A 59 6.45 -14.63 -0.86
CA THR A 59 6.23 -15.97 -1.43
C THR A 59 5.50 -16.89 -0.45
N GLU A 60 5.78 -16.78 0.85
CA GLU A 60 5.02 -17.47 1.89
C GLU A 60 3.57 -17.02 1.95
N LEU A 61 3.31 -15.71 1.92
CA LEU A 61 1.94 -15.19 1.88
C LEU A 61 1.20 -15.74 0.66
N TYR A 62 1.81 -15.65 -0.53
CA TYR A 62 1.20 -16.15 -1.76
C TYR A 62 0.90 -17.65 -1.68
N TYR A 63 1.82 -18.45 -1.13
CA TYR A 63 1.60 -19.88 -0.92
C TYR A 63 0.43 -20.15 0.02
N ASN A 64 0.33 -19.44 1.14
CA ASN A 64 -0.76 -19.65 2.09
C ASN A 64 -2.14 -19.33 1.49
N GLU A 65 -2.20 -18.36 0.58
CA GLU A 65 -3.45 -17.93 -0.06
C GLU A 65 -3.83 -18.79 -1.29
N THR A 66 -2.86 -19.38 -1.98
CA THR A 66 -3.10 -20.07 -3.27
C THR A 66 -2.76 -21.55 -3.25
N SER A 67 -2.09 -22.03 -2.20
CA SER A 67 -1.42 -23.34 -2.16
C SER A 67 -0.37 -23.56 -3.27
N VAL A 68 0.03 -22.50 -3.99
CA VAL A 68 1.05 -22.58 -5.04
C VAL A 68 2.38 -22.06 -4.52
N LEU A 69 3.38 -22.95 -4.48
CA LEU A 69 4.72 -22.59 -4.01
C LEU A 69 5.54 -22.02 -5.18
N PHE A 70 6.23 -20.91 -4.90
CA PHE A 70 7.18 -20.29 -5.83
C PHE A 70 8.56 -20.19 -5.20
N LYS A 71 9.60 -20.50 -5.97
CA LYS A 71 11.00 -20.29 -5.60
C LYS A 71 11.50 -18.99 -6.22
N LEU A 72 12.05 -18.10 -5.39
CA LEU A 72 12.70 -16.88 -5.86
C LEU A 72 13.87 -17.22 -6.79
N LEU A 73 13.93 -16.55 -7.94
CA LEU A 73 15.06 -16.62 -8.86
C LEU A 73 15.96 -15.38 -8.71
N LYS A 74 15.38 -14.20 -8.97
CA LYS A 74 16.12 -12.93 -8.91
C LYS A 74 15.24 -11.77 -8.49
N ILE A 75 15.83 -10.82 -7.79
CA ILE A 75 15.23 -9.51 -7.53
C ILE A 75 15.64 -8.58 -8.68
N THR A 76 14.67 -7.90 -9.29
CA THR A 76 14.91 -7.04 -10.45
C THR A 76 14.87 -5.56 -10.12
N LEU A 77 14.17 -5.16 -9.04
CA LEU A 77 14.03 -3.75 -8.68
C LEU A 77 13.74 -3.59 -7.20
N ASN A 78 14.48 -2.70 -6.54
CA ASN A 78 14.30 -2.28 -5.15
C ASN A 78 14.05 -0.78 -5.11
N GLN A 79 12.93 -0.38 -4.54
CA GLN A 79 12.55 1.03 -4.45
C GLN A 79 11.89 1.34 -3.12
N THR A 80 11.98 2.61 -2.73
CA THR A 80 11.34 3.11 -1.52
C THR A 80 10.60 4.42 -1.80
N ARG A 81 9.61 4.75 -0.98
CA ARG A 81 9.02 6.09 -0.90
C ARG A 81 8.30 6.28 0.41
N ILE A 82 8.03 7.53 0.75
CA ILE A 82 7.28 7.94 1.93
C ILE A 82 5.93 8.50 1.46
N ILE A 83 4.84 8.02 2.07
CA ILE A 83 3.49 8.58 1.86
C ILE A 83 2.86 8.78 3.22
N ASN A 84 2.50 10.02 3.56
CA ASN A 84 1.86 10.39 4.82
C ASN A 84 2.61 9.80 6.04
N GLY A 85 3.93 9.96 6.08
CA GLY A 85 4.79 9.44 7.15
C GLY A 85 4.96 7.90 7.17
N THR A 86 4.37 7.17 6.22
CA THR A 86 4.52 5.71 6.10
C THR A 86 5.61 5.38 5.09
N ASN A 87 6.64 4.65 5.54
CA ASN A 87 7.67 4.11 4.65
C ASN A 87 7.09 2.96 3.83
N ARG A 88 7.30 2.98 2.52
CA ARG A 88 6.87 1.91 1.60
C ARG A 88 8.07 1.41 0.83
N TYR A 89 8.26 0.11 0.84
CA TYR A 89 9.34 -0.58 0.13
C TYR A 89 8.73 -1.45 -0.97
N ARG A 90 9.13 -1.23 -2.20
CA ARG A 90 8.70 -1.99 -3.38
C ARG A 90 9.83 -2.87 -3.87
N VAL A 91 9.54 -4.17 -3.99
CA VAL A 91 10.46 -5.15 -4.56
C VAL A 91 9.77 -5.83 -5.74
N LYS A 92 10.35 -5.70 -6.94
CA LYS A 92 9.96 -6.54 -8.09
C LYS A 92 10.93 -7.70 -8.22
N TYR A 93 10.41 -8.89 -8.51
CA TYR A 93 11.22 -10.10 -8.57
C TYR A 93 10.63 -11.12 -9.54
N LEU A 94 11.47 -12.04 -10.01
CA LEU A 94 11.05 -13.22 -10.76
C LEU A 94 11.10 -14.45 -9.86
N ALA A 95 10.09 -15.30 -9.98
CA ALA A 95 10.03 -16.57 -9.28
C ALA A 95 9.56 -17.68 -10.21
N ALA A 96 10.04 -18.91 -9.98
CA ALA A 96 9.59 -20.08 -10.72
C ALA A 96 8.62 -20.91 -9.86
N ARG A 97 7.57 -21.44 -10.49
CA ARG A 97 6.62 -22.32 -9.81
C ARG A 97 7.33 -23.62 -9.40
N CYS A 98 7.16 -24.01 -8.15
CA CYS A 98 7.70 -25.27 -7.64
C CYS A 98 6.83 -26.46 -8.02
N VAL A 99 7.49 -27.56 -8.35
CA VAL A 99 6.90 -28.90 -8.40
C VAL A 99 7.00 -29.48 -6.99
N ILE A 100 5.85 -29.69 -6.36
CA ILE A 100 5.75 -30.31 -5.05
C ILE A 100 5.50 -31.80 -5.32
N LYS A 101 6.35 -32.70 -4.80
CA LYS A 101 5.98 -34.12 -4.76
C LYS A 101 4.91 -34.25 -3.70
N ASP A 102 3.76 -34.81 -4.07
CA ASP A 102 2.72 -35.15 -3.11
C ASP A 102 3.36 -35.97 -1.99
N ALA A 103 3.44 -35.40 -0.79
CA ALA A 103 3.62 -36.22 0.39
C ALA A 103 2.40 -37.14 0.39
N LYS A 104 2.62 -38.46 0.23
CA LYS A 104 1.57 -39.49 0.24
C LYS A 104 0.44 -39.05 1.15
N LYS A 105 -0.75 -38.84 0.59
CA LYS A 105 -1.97 -38.50 1.35
C LYS A 105 -2.14 -39.52 2.46
N SER A 106 -1.67 -39.22 3.67
CA SER A 106 -2.13 -39.96 4.84
C SER A 106 -3.57 -39.53 5.03
N ARG A 107 -4.50 -40.34 4.49
CA ARG A 107 -5.91 -40.29 4.85
C ARG A 107 -6.01 -40.42 6.37
N LYS A 108 -6.19 -39.31 7.08
CA LYS A 108 -6.65 -39.34 8.47
C LYS A 108 -7.72 -38.29 8.66
N SER A 109 -8.94 -38.83 8.66
CA SER A 109 -10.11 -38.50 9.48
C SER A 109 -10.32 -37.05 9.93
N LYS A 110 -11.55 -36.59 9.65
CA LYS A 110 -12.31 -35.61 10.43
C LYS A 110 -11.92 -35.67 11.92
N GLN A 111 -11.15 -34.72 12.44
CA GLN A 111 -11.11 -34.46 13.88
C GLN A 111 -10.57 -33.05 14.17
N SER A 112 -11.44 -32.27 14.79
CA SER A 112 -11.25 -31.10 15.66
C SER A 112 -10.16 -30.06 15.39
N TYR A 113 -10.67 -28.83 15.29
CA TYR A 113 -10.09 -27.56 15.73
C TYR A 113 -9.05 -27.70 16.86
N LYS A 114 -7.95 -26.93 16.76
CA LYS A 114 -6.81 -26.76 17.69
C LYS A 114 -5.73 -27.87 17.68
N SER A 115 -4.68 -27.65 16.88
CA SER A 115 -3.32 -27.67 17.43
C SER A 115 -2.36 -26.88 16.54
N SER A 116 -1.51 -26.07 17.19
CA SER A 116 -0.45 -25.25 16.64
C SER A 116 0.74 -26.09 16.16
N SER A 117 0.51 -27.07 15.30
CA SER A 117 1.61 -27.70 14.57
C SER A 117 2.05 -26.74 13.46
N LYS A 118 3.31 -26.30 13.51
CA LYS A 118 3.92 -25.53 12.42
C LYS A 118 3.82 -26.39 11.15
N TYR A 119 2.86 -26.10 10.27
CA TYR A 119 2.76 -26.73 8.95
C TYR A 119 4.12 -26.63 8.28
N LYS A 120 4.81 -27.76 8.19
CA LYS A 120 6.15 -27.83 7.60
C LYS A 120 5.98 -27.49 6.12
N LYS A 121 6.53 -26.36 5.68
CA LYS A 121 6.45 -25.94 4.27
C LYS A 121 6.92 -27.09 3.38
N PRO A 122 6.17 -27.44 2.31
CA PRO A 122 6.58 -28.51 1.41
C PRO A 122 7.94 -28.17 0.78
N LYS A 123 8.77 -29.19 0.57
CA LYS A 123 10.04 -29.02 -0.14
C LYS A 123 9.77 -28.87 -1.64
N CYS A 124 10.43 -27.89 -2.25
CA CYS A 124 10.42 -27.70 -3.71
C CYS A 124 11.38 -28.71 -4.33
N PHE A 125 10.87 -29.69 -5.08
CA PHE A 125 11.69 -30.75 -5.70
C PHE A 125 12.27 -30.32 -7.05
N GLY A 126 11.57 -29.44 -7.74
CA GLY A 126 11.98 -28.89 -9.01
C GLY A 126 11.21 -27.61 -9.29
N THR A 127 11.58 -26.94 -10.38
CA THR A 127 10.91 -25.71 -10.82
C THR A 127 10.45 -25.85 -12.26
N VAL A 128 9.27 -25.34 -12.56
CA VAL A 128 8.82 -25.17 -13.94
C VAL A 128 9.71 -24.12 -14.61
N LYS A 129 10.06 -24.32 -15.89
CA LYS A 129 10.92 -23.40 -16.67
C LYS A 129 10.33 -21.99 -16.86
N LYS A 130 9.04 -21.79 -16.55
CA LYS A 130 8.37 -20.50 -16.67
C LYS A 130 8.69 -19.59 -15.48
N ASN A 131 9.23 -18.41 -15.79
CA ASN A 131 9.47 -17.35 -14.82
C ASN A 131 8.22 -16.49 -14.68
N THR A 132 7.72 -16.34 -13.46
CA THR A 132 6.58 -15.49 -13.15
C THR A 132 7.03 -14.21 -12.44
N PRO A 133 6.69 -13.03 -12.98
CA PRO A 133 6.98 -11.75 -12.35
C PRO A 133 6.03 -11.45 -11.18
N PHE A 134 6.59 -10.97 -10.09
CA PHE A 134 5.87 -10.55 -8.89
C PHE A 134 6.32 -9.16 -8.44
N GLN A 135 5.44 -8.51 -7.69
CA GLN A 135 5.72 -7.28 -6.95
C GLN A 135 5.29 -7.43 -5.50
N ALA A 136 6.23 -7.24 -4.58
CA ALA A 136 5.94 -7.09 -3.16
C ALA A 136 5.99 -5.60 -2.78
N ILE A 137 5.00 -5.12 -2.03
CA ILE A 137 5.02 -3.81 -1.37
C ILE A 137 4.92 -4.04 0.12
N PHE A 138 5.98 -3.70 0.84
CA PHE A 138 5.99 -3.68 2.29
C PHE A 138 5.73 -2.25 2.78
N ARG A 139 4.82 -2.09 3.74
CA ARG A 139 4.45 -0.82 4.35
C ARG A 139 4.82 -0.88 5.83
N ASP A 140 5.68 0.02 6.25
CA ASP A 140 5.97 0.25 7.66
C ASP A 140 5.17 1.45 8.14
N ASN A 141 4.02 1.17 8.75
CA ASN A 141 3.16 2.17 9.36
C ASN A 141 3.41 2.19 10.86
N THR A 142 4.58 2.70 11.23
CA THR A 142 5.02 2.80 12.62
C THR A 142 4.04 3.61 13.47
N LEU A 143 3.42 4.64 12.87
CA LEU A 143 2.42 5.51 13.53
C LEU A 143 1.18 4.74 13.97
N GLN A 144 0.71 3.78 13.17
CA GLN A 144 -0.45 2.94 13.48
C GLN A 144 -0.06 1.57 14.08
N HIS A 145 1.22 1.35 14.38
CA HIS A 145 1.76 0.08 14.90
C HIS A 145 1.44 -1.11 13.98
N GLN A 146 1.46 -0.89 12.67
CA GLN A 146 1.10 -1.89 11.68
C GLN A 146 2.18 -2.05 10.61
N LEU A 147 2.46 -3.30 10.27
CA LEU A 147 3.21 -3.65 9.06
C LEU A 147 2.26 -4.25 8.05
N GLY A 148 2.30 -3.78 6.81
CA GLY A 148 1.50 -4.33 5.72
C GLY A 148 2.39 -4.97 4.67
N LEU A 149 2.14 -6.22 4.31
CA LEU A 149 2.78 -6.86 3.17
C LEU A 149 1.72 -7.11 2.10
N TYR A 150 1.98 -6.62 0.89
CA TYR A 150 1.14 -6.78 -0.28
C TYR A 150 1.93 -7.50 -1.36
N VAL A 151 1.37 -8.54 -1.95
CA VAL A 151 2.04 -9.37 -2.96
C VAL A 151 1.16 -9.45 -4.17
N THR A 152 1.66 -9.00 -5.31
CA THR A 152 0.93 -8.99 -6.57
C THR A 152 1.65 -9.88 -7.57
N ASN A 153 0.92 -10.82 -8.15
CA ASN A 153 1.37 -11.53 -9.34
C ASN A 153 1.13 -10.62 -10.55
N LEU A 154 2.19 -10.27 -11.28
CA LEU A 154 2.12 -9.29 -12.36
C LEU A 154 1.55 -9.87 -13.66
N GLU A 155 1.48 -11.21 -13.81
CA GLU A 155 0.82 -11.84 -14.96
C GLU A 155 -0.70 -11.74 -14.85
N ASN A 156 -1.26 -12.12 -13.69
CA ASN A 156 -2.71 -12.19 -13.50
C ASN A 156 -3.30 -11.00 -12.71
N LYS A 157 -2.46 -10.06 -12.29
CA LYS A 157 -2.81 -8.85 -11.51
C LYS A 157 -3.50 -9.14 -10.15
N LYS A 158 -3.48 -10.39 -9.66
CA LYS A 158 -4.06 -10.72 -8.35
C LYS A 158 -3.13 -10.28 -7.23
N THR A 159 -3.71 -9.62 -6.21
CA THR A 159 -2.98 -9.11 -5.05
C THR A 159 -3.50 -9.73 -3.76
N TYR A 160 -2.57 -10.18 -2.92
CA TYR A 160 -2.83 -10.69 -1.57
C TYR A 160 -2.21 -9.74 -0.54
N LYS A 161 -2.84 -9.61 0.64
CA LYS A 161 -2.38 -8.70 1.70
C LYS A 161 -2.34 -9.40 3.05
N LYS A 162 -1.33 -9.08 3.86
CA LYS A 162 -1.24 -9.46 5.26
C LYS A 162 -0.81 -8.28 6.10
N VAL A 163 -1.57 -8.01 7.16
CA VAL A 163 -1.27 -6.94 8.12
C VAL A 163 -0.82 -7.56 9.43
N TYR A 164 0.31 -7.10 9.95
CA TYR A 164 0.90 -7.55 11.21
C TYR A 164 0.79 -6.41 12.23
N LYS A 165 0.33 -6.73 13.44
CA LYS A 165 0.39 -5.80 14.57
C LYS A 165 1.82 -5.79 15.12
N GLN A 166 2.44 -4.62 15.20
CA GLN A 166 3.75 -4.48 15.83
C GLN A 166 3.60 -4.52 17.36
N PRO A 167 4.48 -5.25 18.09
CA PRO A 167 4.47 -5.21 19.54
C PRO A 167 4.92 -3.83 20.06
N LEU A 168 4.12 -3.25 20.96
CA LEU A 168 4.29 -1.90 21.54
C LEU A 168 5.70 -1.59 22.08
N LYS A 169 6.44 -2.62 22.55
CA LYS A 169 7.79 -2.47 23.12
C LYS A 169 8.82 -1.90 22.13
N ARG A 170 8.73 -2.23 20.83
CA ARG A 170 9.63 -1.66 19.81
C ARG A 170 9.32 -0.19 19.52
N VAL A 171 8.07 0.22 19.67
CA VAL A 171 7.60 1.57 19.32
C VAL A 171 8.09 2.62 20.32
N LYS A 172 8.08 2.30 21.62
CA LYS A 172 8.61 3.21 22.66
C LYS A 172 10.08 3.59 22.43
N LYS A 173 10.89 2.65 21.94
CA LYS A 173 12.32 2.86 21.66
C LYS A 173 12.53 3.79 20.44
N VAL A 174 11.71 3.65 19.40
CA VAL A 174 11.77 4.53 18.21
C VAL A 174 11.29 5.94 18.56
N GLN A 175 10.15 6.08 19.26
CA GLN A 175 9.64 7.40 19.67
C GLN A 175 10.62 8.16 20.57
N LYS A 176 11.31 7.47 21.50
CA LYS A 176 12.35 8.09 22.34
C LYS A 176 13.50 8.62 21.48
N LYS A 177 13.96 7.84 20.49
CA LYS A 177 15.06 8.24 19.58
C LYS A 177 14.66 9.40 18.67
N THR A 178 13.43 9.42 18.14
CA THR A 178 12.91 10.52 17.31
C THR A 178 12.75 11.81 18.12
N LYS A 179 12.24 11.74 19.35
CA LYS A 179 12.16 12.92 20.23
C LYS A 179 13.54 13.49 20.56
N GLN A 180 14.54 12.63 20.70
CA GLN A 180 15.92 13.02 20.97
C GLN A 180 16.56 13.72 19.76
N ALA A 181 16.37 13.19 18.55
CA ALA A 181 16.84 13.81 17.32
C ALA A 181 16.17 15.19 17.06
N ILE A 182 14.86 15.31 17.26
CA ILE A 182 14.14 16.59 17.11
C ILE A 182 14.60 17.61 18.16
N SER A 183 14.96 17.17 19.37
CA SER A 183 15.50 18.04 20.41
C SER A 183 16.91 18.56 20.07
N GLU A 184 17.74 17.73 19.43
CA GLU A 184 19.08 18.13 18.98
C GLU A 184 19.01 19.09 17.80
N GLU A 185 18.13 18.84 16.83
CA GLU A 185 17.92 19.69 15.66
C GLU A 185 17.42 21.10 16.06
N LYS A 186 16.53 21.18 17.07
CA LYS A 186 16.10 22.46 17.65
C LYS A 186 17.21 23.21 18.40
N LYS A 187 18.12 22.50 19.07
CA LYS A 187 19.28 23.12 19.73
C LYS A 187 20.23 23.74 18.71
N ILE A 188 20.52 23.01 17.63
CA ILE A 188 21.39 23.50 16.54
C ILE A 188 20.75 24.72 15.86
N HIS A 189 19.46 24.65 15.52
CA HIS A 189 18.76 25.78 14.91
C HIS A 189 18.71 27.02 15.81
N ASN A 190 18.66 26.86 17.12
CA ASN A 190 18.72 27.99 18.04
C ASN A 190 20.12 28.59 18.12
N LEU A 191 21.19 27.81 18.02
CA LEU A 191 22.58 28.32 18.03
C LEU A 191 22.90 29.15 16.78
N VAL A 192 22.43 28.73 15.61
CA VAL A 192 22.65 29.44 14.32
C VAL A 192 21.89 30.78 14.24
N LYS A 193 20.95 31.06 15.15
CA LYS A 193 20.12 32.28 15.13
C LYS A 193 20.70 33.45 15.93
N TRP A 194 21.86 33.26 16.57
CA TRP A 194 22.55 34.25 17.40
C TRP A 194 23.91 34.71 16.81
N GLU A 195 24.23 34.27 15.59
CA GLU A 195 25.30 34.81 14.74
C GLU A 195 24.68 35.66 13.63
#